data_AF-A0A956GP75-F1
#
_entry.id   AF-A0A956GP75-F1
#
_cell.length_a   1.000
_cell.length_b   1.000
_cell.length_c   1.000
_cell.angle_alpha   90.00
_cell.angle_beta   90.00
_cell.angle_gamma   90.00
#
_symmetry.space_group_name_H-M   'P 1'
#
loop_
_entity.id
_entity.type
_entity.pdbx_description
1 polymer ?
#
loop_
_entity_poly.entity_id
_entity_poly.type
_entity_poly.pdbx_seq_one_letter_code
_entity_poly.pdbx_strand_id
1 'polypeptide(L)'
;DLGRDYVVPPLEGLWWADDMDAFTVARDKSRWHWTMMIMAPDWIDRAMFDAAVGRCSGPRVDEVRLEPLSEGRCVQTLHVGPFDAEAEVLARMHDEFIPANHLRMVGRHHEVYLSDPRRVASDKLRVILRQPVASADG
;
A
#
# COMPACT_ATOMS: atom_id res chain seq x y z
N ASP A 1 -11.30 -17.86 -22.18
CA ASP A 1 -11.98 -17.96 -20.87
C ASP A 1 -11.31 -19.11 -20.13
N LEU A 2 -10.73 -18.84 -18.96
CA LEU A 2 -10.00 -19.85 -18.17
C LEU A 2 -10.91 -20.57 -17.16
N GLY A 3 -12.19 -20.17 -17.04
CA GLY A 3 -13.12 -20.76 -16.07
C GLY A 3 -12.68 -20.55 -14.61
N ARG A 4 -11.86 -19.53 -14.34
CA ARG A 4 -11.34 -19.17 -13.02
C ARG A 4 -11.94 -17.85 -12.58
N ASP A 5 -12.58 -17.86 -11.43
CA ASP A 5 -13.12 -16.67 -10.77
C ASP A 5 -12.35 -16.41 -9.47
N TYR A 6 -12.21 -15.14 -9.10
CA TYR A 6 -11.57 -14.75 -7.85
C TYR A 6 -12.21 -13.49 -7.28
N VAL A 7 -12.27 -13.44 -5.95
CA VAL A 7 -12.69 -12.24 -5.24
C VAL A 7 -11.63 -11.17 -5.44
N VAL A 8 -12.05 -10.00 -5.94
CA VAL A 8 -11.17 -8.83 -6.08
C VAL A 8 -10.59 -8.49 -4.71
N PRO A 9 -9.26 -8.48 -4.54
CA PRO A 9 -8.63 -8.21 -3.26
C PRO A 9 -8.83 -6.74 -2.83
N PRO A 10 -8.52 -6.41 -1.58
CA PRO A 10 -8.52 -5.04 -1.08
C PRO A 10 -7.73 -4.08 -1.98
N LEU A 11 -8.12 -2.81 -1.96
CA LEU A 11 -7.29 -1.75 -2.52
C LEU A 11 -6.00 -1.63 -1.71
N GLU A 12 -4.89 -1.42 -2.41
CA GLU A 12 -3.57 -1.23 -1.84
C GLU A 12 -2.99 0.11 -2.30
N GLY A 13 -2.18 0.76 -1.47
CA GLY A 13 -1.54 2.04 -1.76
C GLY A 13 -0.09 2.06 -1.32
N LEU A 14 0.82 2.39 -2.24
CA LEU A 14 2.20 2.75 -1.87
C LEU A 14 2.33 4.25 -1.77
N TRP A 15 3.03 4.72 -0.73
CA TRP A 15 3.21 6.13 -0.39
C TRP A 15 4.69 6.45 -0.18
N TRP A 16 5.14 7.56 -0.74
CA TRP A 16 6.50 8.08 -0.55
C TRP A 16 6.59 9.58 -0.81
N ALA A 17 7.73 10.16 -0.50
CA ALA A 17 8.10 11.52 -0.87
C ALA A 17 9.58 11.52 -1.30
N ASP A 18 10.02 12.54 -2.07
CA ASP A 18 11.43 12.70 -2.41
C ASP A 18 12.33 12.79 -1.17
N ASP A 19 11.78 13.43 -0.13
CA ASP A 19 12.30 13.43 1.23
C ASP A 19 11.30 12.71 2.12
N MET A 20 11.67 11.53 2.61
CA MET A 20 10.77 10.69 3.42
C MET A 20 10.38 11.35 4.74
N ASP A 21 11.10 12.35 5.23
CA ASP A 21 10.70 13.13 6.41
C ASP A 21 9.39 13.88 6.15
N ALA A 22 9.04 14.19 4.90
CA ALA A 22 7.73 14.75 4.54
C ALA A 22 6.59 13.74 4.78
N PHE A 23 6.87 12.44 4.77
CA PHE A 23 5.91 11.38 5.06
C PHE A 23 5.92 11.00 6.54
N THR A 24 7.10 10.82 7.14
CA THR A 24 7.26 10.29 8.50
C THR A 24 7.16 11.38 9.58
N VAL A 25 7.82 12.53 9.39
CA VAL A 25 7.93 13.58 10.41
C VAL A 25 6.92 14.70 10.19
N ALA A 26 6.99 15.39 9.05
CA ALA A 26 6.18 16.57 8.78
C ALA A 26 4.74 16.24 8.36
N ARG A 27 4.52 15.02 7.84
CA ARG A 27 3.22 14.56 7.28
C ARG A 27 2.61 15.56 6.29
N ASP A 28 3.46 16.19 5.47
CA ASP A 28 3.05 17.14 4.46
C ASP A 28 2.48 16.40 3.24
N LYS A 29 1.16 16.14 3.29
CA LYS A 29 0.41 15.42 2.26
C LYS A 29 0.55 16.05 0.86
N SER A 30 0.93 17.32 0.74
CA SER A 30 1.09 17.99 -0.56
C SER A 30 2.33 17.52 -1.34
N ARG A 31 3.29 16.89 -0.66
CA ARG A 31 4.55 16.39 -1.22
C ARG A 31 4.54 14.88 -1.46
N TRP A 32 3.39 14.24 -1.25
CA TRP A 32 3.30 12.79 -1.34
C TRP A 32 3.11 12.34 -2.77
N HIS A 33 3.91 11.35 -3.15
CA HIS A 33 3.69 10.52 -4.32
C HIS A 33 3.01 9.23 -3.89
N TRP A 34 2.22 8.66 -4.80
CA TRP A 34 1.50 7.43 -4.54
C TRP A 34 1.31 6.59 -5.79
N THR A 35 1.09 5.29 -5.58
CA THR A 35 0.50 4.39 -6.59
C THR A 35 -0.57 3.54 -5.92
N MET A 36 -1.75 3.53 -6.50
CA MET A 36 -2.84 2.64 -6.07
C MET A 36 -2.75 1.32 -6.84
N MET A 37 -3.10 0.23 -6.19
CA MET A 37 -2.90 -1.12 -6.70
C MET A 37 -4.05 -2.04 -6.26
N ILE A 38 -4.29 -3.07 -7.05
CA ILE A 38 -5.12 -4.22 -6.70
C ILE A 38 -4.31 -5.44 -7.14
N MET A 39 -4.11 -6.41 -6.24
CA MET A 39 -3.37 -7.62 -6.57
C MET A 39 -4.09 -8.39 -7.68
N ALA A 40 -3.34 -8.76 -8.71
CA ALA A 40 -3.78 -9.66 -9.77
C ALA A 40 -3.17 -11.05 -9.53
N PRO A 41 -3.95 -12.15 -9.64
CA PRO A 41 -3.42 -13.50 -9.53
C PRO A 41 -2.29 -13.78 -10.52
N ASP A 42 -1.40 -14.70 -10.16
CA ASP A 42 -0.22 -15.10 -10.96
C ASP A 42 -0.54 -15.65 -12.36
N TRP A 43 -1.74 -16.19 -12.56
CA TRP A 43 -2.22 -16.67 -13.85
C TRP A 43 -2.74 -15.56 -14.77
N ILE A 44 -2.81 -14.31 -14.31
CA ILE A 44 -3.09 -13.15 -15.16
C ILE A 44 -1.81 -12.76 -15.87
N ASP A 45 -1.74 -13.05 -17.17
CA ASP A 45 -0.63 -12.63 -18.01
C ASP A 45 -0.85 -11.24 -18.64
N ARG A 46 0.20 -10.76 -19.32
CA ARG A 46 0.19 -9.47 -20.01
C ARG A 46 -0.85 -9.40 -21.12
N ALA A 47 -1.08 -10.48 -21.87
CA ALA A 47 -2.06 -10.48 -22.96
C ALA A 47 -3.50 -10.34 -22.44
N MET A 48 -3.81 -11.01 -21.33
CA MET A 48 -5.10 -10.87 -20.63
C MET A 48 -5.30 -9.45 -20.10
N PHE A 49 -4.25 -8.87 -19.49
CA PHE A 49 -4.27 -7.49 -19.02
C PHE A 49 -4.48 -6.49 -20.15
N ASP A 50 -3.69 -6.56 -21.22
CA ASP A 50 -3.77 -5.62 -22.36
C ASP A 50 -5.15 -5.72 -23.05
N ALA A 51 -5.70 -6.93 -23.18
CA ALA A 51 -7.04 -7.13 -23.70
C ALA A 51 -8.14 -6.54 -22.81
N ALA A 52 -7.98 -6.58 -21.48
CA ALA A 52 -8.90 -5.96 -20.54
C ALA A 52 -8.82 -4.43 -20.61
N VAL A 53 -7.61 -3.87 -20.62
CA VAL A 53 -7.39 -2.42 -20.78
C VAL A 53 -8.02 -1.91 -22.08
N GLY A 54 -7.85 -2.64 -23.20
CA GLY A 54 -8.43 -2.26 -24.50
C GLY A 54 -9.96 -2.30 -24.56
N ARG A 55 -10.65 -2.91 -23.58
CA ARG A 55 -12.11 -2.93 -23.48
C ARG A 55 -12.66 -1.87 -22.51
N CYS A 56 -11.79 -1.29 -21.69
CA CYS A 56 -12.18 -0.28 -20.72
C CYS A 56 -12.18 1.11 -21.37
N SER A 57 -13.17 1.93 -21.02
CA SER A 57 -13.20 3.36 -21.31
C SER A 57 -13.37 4.11 -20.00
N GLY A 58 -12.46 5.02 -19.70
CA GLY A 58 -12.44 5.72 -18.43
C GLY A 58 -11.25 6.66 -18.30
N PRO A 59 -11.27 7.57 -17.33
CA PRO A 59 -10.14 8.45 -17.07
C PRO A 59 -8.91 7.63 -16.67
N ARG A 60 -7.74 8.00 -17.22
CA ARG A 60 -6.42 7.46 -16.85
C ARG A 60 -6.25 5.95 -17.04
N VAL A 61 -7.07 5.32 -17.90
CA VAL A 61 -6.94 3.89 -18.25
C VAL A 61 -5.57 3.58 -18.86
N ASP A 62 -4.99 4.55 -19.56
CA ASP A 62 -3.64 4.53 -20.13
C ASP A 62 -2.51 4.54 -19.09
N GLU A 63 -2.80 4.88 -17.83
CA GLU A 63 -1.81 4.85 -16.73
C GLU A 63 -1.82 3.53 -15.95
N VAL A 64 -2.79 2.65 -16.22
CA VAL A 64 -2.88 1.34 -15.56
C VAL A 64 -1.77 0.45 -16.08
N ARG A 65 -1.10 -0.26 -15.18
CA ARG A 65 0.01 -1.16 -15.48
C ARG A 65 -0.09 -2.47 -14.71
N LEU A 66 0.41 -3.54 -15.30
CA LEU A 66 0.62 -4.83 -14.66
C LEU A 66 2.10 -4.97 -14.30
N GLU A 67 2.41 -4.97 -13.00
CA GLU A 67 3.78 -5.02 -12.48
C GLU A 67 3.87 -6.01 -11.31
N PRO A 68 5.00 -6.75 -11.19
CA PRO A 68 5.29 -7.50 -9.99
C PRO A 68 5.70 -6.55 -8.85
N LEU A 69 5.24 -6.83 -7.62
CA LEU A 69 5.68 -6.15 -6.41
C LEU A 69 6.39 -7.16 -5.51
N SER A 70 7.63 -6.85 -5.12
CA SER A 70 8.42 -7.65 -4.17
C SER A 70 8.95 -6.75 -3.07
N GLU A 71 8.23 -6.69 -1.96
CA GLU A 71 8.56 -5.81 -0.83
C GLU A 71 9.65 -6.39 0.08
N GLY A 72 9.85 -7.71 0.04
CA GLY A 72 10.79 -8.41 0.91
C GLY A 72 10.34 -8.39 2.37
N ARG A 73 11.29 -8.26 3.30
CA ARG A 73 11.00 -8.24 4.74
C ARG A 73 10.28 -6.94 5.09
N CYS A 74 9.19 -7.05 5.83
CA CYS A 74 8.40 -5.90 6.28
C CYS A 74 8.09 -5.98 7.77
N VAL A 75 7.87 -4.82 8.37
CA VAL A 75 7.08 -4.69 9.61
C VAL A 75 5.66 -4.30 9.20
N GLN A 76 4.65 -4.88 9.86
CA GLN A 76 3.26 -4.50 9.61
C GLN A 76 2.43 -4.53 10.88
N THR A 77 1.38 -3.72 10.91
CA THR A 77 0.40 -3.67 12.00
C THR A 77 -0.99 -3.38 11.45
N LEU A 78 -2.04 -3.76 12.18
CA LEU A 78 -3.41 -3.42 11.85
C LEU A 78 -3.80 -2.13 12.58
N HIS A 79 -4.16 -1.10 11.81
CA HIS A 79 -4.87 0.06 12.33
C HIS A 79 -6.38 -0.17 12.30
N VAL A 80 -7.06 0.22 13.38
CA VAL A 80 -8.52 0.24 13.46
C VAL A 80 -8.98 1.63 13.88
N GLY A 81 -9.70 2.31 13.00
CA GLY A 81 -10.18 3.67 13.23
C GLY A 81 -9.92 4.60 12.03
N PRO A 82 -10.13 5.92 12.20
CA PRO A 82 -9.97 6.89 11.12
C PRO A 82 -8.52 6.95 10.60
N PHE A 83 -8.33 7.21 9.31
CA PHE A 83 -7.00 7.32 8.70
C PHE A 83 -6.14 8.43 9.34
N ASP A 84 -6.74 9.56 9.73
CA ASP A 84 -6.00 10.64 10.39
C ASP A 84 -5.53 10.27 11.82
N ALA A 85 -6.01 9.16 12.39
CA ALA A 85 -5.55 8.62 13.67
C ALA A 85 -4.38 7.63 13.54
N GLU A 86 -3.90 7.36 12.33
CA GLU A 86 -2.78 6.43 12.10
C GLU A 86 -1.44 6.96 12.61
N ALA A 87 -1.32 8.27 12.86
CA ALA A 87 -0.06 8.91 13.24
C ALA A 87 0.60 8.26 14.47
N GLU A 88 -0.18 7.92 15.50
CA GLU A 88 0.34 7.26 16.71
C GLU A 88 0.87 5.85 16.41
N VAL A 89 0.13 5.08 15.59
CA VAL A 89 0.52 3.72 15.20
C VAL A 89 1.78 3.75 14.33
N LEU A 90 1.86 4.72 13.41
CA LEU A 90 3.02 4.93 12.56
C LEU A 90 4.26 5.35 13.36
N ALA A 91 4.12 6.28 14.31
CA ALA A 91 5.23 6.69 15.18
C ALA A 91 5.79 5.49 15.97
N ARG A 92 4.91 4.68 16.59
CA ARG A 92 5.34 3.46 17.29
C ARG A 92 6.03 2.46 16.37
N MET A 93 5.57 2.32 15.12
CA MET A 93 6.21 1.45 14.14
C MET A 93 7.57 1.98 13.70
N HIS A 94 7.65 3.24 13.29
CA HIS A 94 8.83 3.85 12.67
C HIS A 94 9.91 4.25 13.67
N ASP A 95 9.51 4.83 14.80
CA ASP A 95 10.43 5.48 15.74
C ASP A 95 10.79 4.60 16.94
N GLU A 96 9.97 3.58 17.23
CA GLU A 96 10.20 2.65 18.34
C GLU A 96 10.54 1.25 17.85
N PHE A 97 9.61 0.56 17.20
CA PHE A 97 9.76 -0.87 16.90
C PHE A 97 10.88 -1.16 15.90
N ILE A 98 10.92 -0.46 14.77
CA ILE A 98 11.94 -0.66 13.74
C ILE A 98 13.36 -0.47 14.29
N PRO A 99 13.73 0.67 14.89
CA PRO A 99 15.07 0.87 15.43
C PRO A 99 15.41 -0.08 16.59
N ALA A 100 14.46 -0.37 17.49
CA ALA A 100 14.68 -1.30 18.61
C ALA A 100 14.98 -2.74 18.17
N ASN A 101 14.64 -3.10 16.93
CA ASN A 101 14.89 -4.42 16.36
C ASN A 101 16.08 -4.46 15.39
N HIS A 102 16.96 -3.44 15.41
CA HIS A 102 18.12 -3.33 14.51
C HIS A 102 17.72 -3.34 13.02
N LEU A 103 16.61 -2.67 12.71
CA LEU A 103 16.08 -2.54 11.37
C LEU A 103 16.12 -1.08 10.90
N ARG A 104 16.16 -0.89 9.59
CA ARG A 104 15.99 0.41 8.93
C ARG A 104 14.89 0.34 7.89
N MET A 105 14.13 1.42 7.75
CA MET A 105 13.10 1.56 6.73
C MET A 105 13.74 1.57 5.33
N VAL A 106 13.14 0.83 4.40
CA VAL A 106 13.48 0.85 2.96
C VAL A 106 12.19 0.83 2.15
N GLY A 107 12.32 1.06 0.84
CA GLY A 107 11.18 1.00 -0.07
C GLY A 107 10.13 2.07 0.24
N ARG A 108 8.87 1.78 -0.10
CA ARG A 108 7.73 2.70 0.02
C ARG A 108 6.83 2.23 1.15
N HIS A 109 6.21 3.15 1.86
CA HIS A 109 5.18 2.81 2.84
C HIS A 109 3.99 2.18 2.13
N HIS A 110 3.39 1.14 2.70
CA HIS A 110 2.33 0.37 2.07
C HIS A 110 1.11 0.25 2.98
N GLU A 111 -0.04 0.72 2.48
CA GLU A 111 -1.34 0.60 3.12
C GLU A 111 -2.24 -0.39 2.38
N VAL A 112 -2.89 -1.30 3.10
CA VAL A 112 -3.89 -2.24 2.55
C VAL A 112 -5.26 -1.95 3.17
N TYR A 113 -6.21 -1.46 2.38
CA TYR A 113 -7.52 -0.98 2.84
C TYR A 113 -8.54 -2.11 2.92
N LEU A 114 -8.63 -2.76 4.09
CA LEU A 114 -9.53 -3.89 4.32
C LEU A 114 -11.01 -3.50 4.43
N SER A 115 -11.31 -2.21 4.52
CA SER A 115 -12.66 -1.66 4.68
C SER A 115 -12.98 -0.64 3.58
N ASP A 116 -14.22 -0.66 3.10
CA ASP A 116 -14.73 0.40 2.21
C ASP A 116 -15.23 1.58 3.06
N PRO A 117 -14.60 2.76 3.01
CA PRO A 117 -14.98 3.92 3.83
C PRO A 117 -16.37 4.46 3.50
N ARG A 118 -16.98 4.06 2.37
CA ARG A 118 -18.35 4.42 2.03
C ARG A 118 -19.38 3.52 2.72
N ARG A 119 -18.95 2.39 3.30
CA ARG A 119 -19.82 1.35 3.87
C ARG A 119 -19.62 1.13 5.36
N VAL A 120 -18.46 1.50 5.89
CA VAL A 120 -18.03 1.24 7.26
C VAL A 120 -17.86 2.58 7.99
N ALA A 121 -18.33 2.65 9.24
CA ALA A 121 -18.13 3.81 10.09
C ALA A 121 -16.63 4.06 10.34
N SER A 122 -16.23 5.33 10.48
CA SER A 122 -14.82 5.72 10.54
C SER A 122 -14.05 5.05 11.68
N ASP A 123 -14.68 4.82 12.82
CA ASP A 123 -14.13 4.14 14.00
C ASP A 123 -13.93 2.62 13.82
N LYS A 124 -14.44 2.04 12.73
CA LYS A 124 -14.36 0.62 12.40
C LYS A 124 -13.57 0.34 11.12
N LEU A 125 -13.01 1.37 10.49
CA LEU A 125 -12.15 1.19 9.33
C LEU A 125 -10.91 0.39 9.72
N ARG A 126 -10.51 -0.54 8.86
CA ARG A 126 -9.37 -1.41 9.08
C ARG A 126 -8.38 -1.23 7.93
N VAL A 127 -7.14 -0.90 8.27
CA VAL A 127 -6.02 -0.75 7.33
C VAL A 127 -4.82 -1.52 7.86
N ILE A 128 -4.17 -2.30 7.01
CA ILE A 128 -2.83 -2.81 7.33
C ILE A 128 -1.84 -1.72 6.96
N LEU A 129 -1.06 -1.26 7.93
CA LEU A 129 0.08 -0.39 7.71
C LEU A 129 1.32 -1.27 7.63
N ARG A 130 2.09 -1.13 6.57
CA ARG A 130 3.28 -1.95 6.30
C ARG A 130 4.44 -1.08 5.86
N GLN A 131 5.60 -1.35 6.42
CA GLN A 131 6.85 -0.70 6.06
C GLN A 131 7.88 -1.77 5.69
N PRO A 132 8.41 -1.77 4.45
CA PRO A 132 9.55 -2.60 4.09
C PRO A 132 10.78 -2.20 4.90
N VAL A 133 11.56 -3.19 5.31
CA VAL A 133 12.71 -3.03 6.20
C VAL A 133 13.89 -3.90 5.77
N ALA A 134 15.09 -3.42 6.08
CA ALA A 134 16.34 -4.18 5.99
C ALA A 134 17.06 -4.17 7.34
N SER A 135 18.05 -5.05 7.52
CA SER A 135 18.95 -4.96 8.68
C SER A 135 19.67 -3.61 8.68
N ALA A 136 19.79 -3.01 9.87
CA ALA A 136 20.59 -1.81 10.07
C ALA A 136 22.09 -2.10 10.18
N ASP A 137 22.47 -3.33 10.52
CA ASP A 137 23.86 -3.75 10.78
C ASP A 137 24.65 -4.17 9.52
N GLY A 138 24.37 -3.55 8.37
CA GLY A 138 24.98 -3.91 7.08
C GLY A 138 25.28 -2.72 6.19
#